data_AF-A0A7J7KLR9-F1
#
_entry.id   AF-A0A7J7KLR9-F1
#
_cell.length_a   1.000
_cell.length_b   1.000
_cell.length_c   1.000
_cell.angle_alpha   90.00
_cell.angle_beta   90.00
_cell.angle_gamma   90.00
#
_symmetry.space_group_name_H-M   'P 1'
#
loop_
_entity.id
_entity.type
_entity.pdbx_description
1 polymer ?
#
loop_
_entity_poly.entity_id
_entity_poly.type
_entity_poly.pdbx_seq_one_letter_code
_entity_poly.pdbx_strand_id
1 'polypeptide(L)'
;MNSGWTDLAHTIKEFGPTNPLTKLVLDLTDGTHPEDSFSLVPYEKGCAFLYTIEAALGGAAVVEPWLRAYIQKFKGKSIKTDEWKEFLYSYFSTEEQDAMPVERILQMGDLYELPKSNNAEIVSRWYQLCLRGRTRNQLDPTLQFVTDVGRMKFVRPLYQDMYAFEDVRQIAIDAFETNRPNMHPQTAAMVAKDLHLE
;
A
#
# COMPACT_ATOMS: atom_id res chain seq x y z
N MET A 1 14.67 13.56 28.96
CA MET A 1 14.95 13.27 27.54
C MET A 1 16.21 14.02 27.14
N ASN A 2 17.20 13.34 26.54
CA ASN A 2 18.22 13.86 25.60
C ASN A 2 19.69 13.42 25.79
N SER A 3 20.06 12.35 26.50
CA SER A 3 21.43 11.82 26.33
C SER A 3 21.61 11.27 24.90
N GLY A 4 20.75 10.34 24.47
CA GLY A 4 20.88 9.67 23.16
C GLY A 4 20.80 10.59 21.94
N TRP A 5 19.94 11.62 21.95
CA TRP A 5 19.86 12.59 20.85
C TRP A 5 21.10 13.48 20.76
N THR A 6 21.64 13.89 21.91
CA THR A 6 22.89 14.66 21.97
C THR A 6 24.07 13.82 21.51
N ASP A 7 24.11 12.54 21.89
CA ASP A 7 25.14 11.60 21.47
C ASP A 7 25.08 11.35 19.95
N LEU A 8 23.87 11.17 19.39
CA LEU A 8 23.67 11.08 17.94
C LEU A 8 24.15 12.32 17.19
N ALA A 9 23.80 13.52 17.69
CA ALA A 9 24.24 14.78 17.08
C ALA A 9 25.76 14.91 17.09
N HIS A 10 26.41 14.46 18.17
CA HIS A 10 27.86 14.46 18.26
C HIS A 10 28.49 13.44 17.30
N THR A 11 28.01 12.20 17.27
CA THR A 11 28.48 11.15 16.34
C THR A 11 28.34 11.60 14.88
N ILE A 12 27.21 12.20 14.49
CA ILE A 12 27.03 12.72 13.12
C ILE A 12 28.03 13.84 12.80
N LYS A 13 28.33 14.70 13.78
CA LYS A 13 29.31 15.77 13.60
C LYS A 13 30.73 15.23 13.42
N GLU A 14 31.10 14.17 14.13
CA GLU A 14 32.40 13.49 14.01
C GLU A 14 32.57 12.80 12.65
N PHE A 15 31.57 12.06 12.19
CA PHE A 15 31.59 11.41 10.86
C PHE A 15 31.51 12.42 9.70
N GLY A 16 30.87 13.57 9.93
CA GLY A 16 30.45 14.51 8.91
C GLY A 16 29.02 14.21 8.43
N PRO A 17 28.16 15.23 8.27
CA PRO A 17 26.72 15.04 8.03
C PRO A 17 26.37 14.39 6.69
N THR A 18 27.30 14.36 5.74
CA THR A 18 27.13 13.75 4.41
C THR A 18 27.75 12.36 4.30
N ASN A 19 28.42 11.88 5.36
CA ASN A 19 29.10 10.60 5.35
C ASN A 19 28.07 9.45 5.22
N PRO A 20 28.26 8.50 4.27
CA PRO A 20 27.34 7.37 4.08
C PRO A 20 27.10 6.53 5.35
N LEU A 21 28.07 6.45 6.25
CA LEU A 21 27.96 5.73 7.52
C LEU A 21 26.98 6.36 8.52
N THR A 22 26.52 7.58 8.24
CA THR A 22 25.45 8.23 9.00
C THR A 22 24.04 7.84 8.52
N LYS A 23 23.90 7.07 7.43
CA LYS A 23 22.59 6.58 6.97
C LYS A 23 22.05 5.51 7.93
N LEU A 24 20.72 5.39 8.00
CA LEU A 24 20.08 4.36 8.84
C LEU A 24 20.17 2.96 8.21
N VAL A 25 20.07 2.89 6.88
CA VAL A 25 20.33 1.68 6.09
C VAL A 25 21.63 1.91 5.34
N LEU A 26 22.64 1.12 5.67
CA LEU A 26 23.97 1.22 5.07
C LEU A 26 24.05 0.39 3.80
N ASP A 27 24.90 0.84 2.89
CA ASP A 27 25.36 0.09 1.74
C ASP A 27 26.84 -0.22 1.95
N LEU A 28 27.17 -1.50 2.17
CA LEU A 28 28.53 -1.97 2.40
C LEU A 28 29.06 -2.76 1.20
N THR A 29 28.43 -2.61 0.02
CA THR A 29 28.83 -3.34 -1.19
C THR A 29 30.12 -2.81 -1.82
N ASP A 30 30.60 -1.65 -1.37
CA ASP A 30 31.84 -1.01 -1.80
C ASP A 30 33.10 -1.63 -1.17
N GLY A 31 32.96 -2.64 -0.32
CA GLY A 31 34.06 -3.32 0.35
C GLY A 31 34.43 -2.72 1.71
N THR A 32 33.66 -1.75 2.21
CA THR A 32 33.80 -1.24 3.59
C THR A 32 33.68 -2.38 4.61
N HIS A 33 34.63 -2.47 5.55
CA HIS A 33 34.60 -3.51 6.56
C HIS A 33 33.43 -3.26 7.54
N PRO A 34 32.64 -4.27 7.95
CA PRO A 34 31.52 -4.07 8.87
C PRO A 34 31.89 -3.41 10.18
N GLU A 35 33.12 -3.60 10.67
CA GLU A 35 33.59 -2.97 11.91
C GLU A 35 33.68 -1.44 11.80
N ASP A 36 33.99 -0.92 10.61
CA ASP A 36 34.08 0.52 10.35
C ASP A 36 32.69 1.18 10.34
N SER A 37 31.63 0.38 10.26
CA SER A 37 30.25 0.84 10.27
C SER A 37 29.63 0.94 11.67
N PHE A 38 30.32 0.44 12.71
CA PHE A 38 29.82 0.50 14.08
C PHE A 38 29.77 1.95 14.59
N SER A 39 28.59 2.37 15.03
CA SER A 39 28.37 3.67 15.64
C SER A 39 27.06 3.70 16.42
N LEU A 40 26.76 4.83 17.07
CA LEU A 40 25.47 5.08 17.70
C LEU A 40 24.35 5.37 16.69
N VAL A 41 24.68 5.60 15.42
CA VAL A 41 23.71 5.97 14.37
C VAL A 41 22.54 4.99 14.26
N PRO A 42 22.74 3.67 14.03
CA PRO A 42 21.62 2.75 13.88
C PRO A 42 20.73 2.65 15.14
N TYR A 43 21.31 2.81 16.33
CA TYR A 43 20.59 2.76 17.60
C TYR A 43 19.73 4.01 17.80
N GLU A 44 20.37 5.18 17.80
CA GLU A 44 19.70 6.43 18.15
C GLU A 44 18.78 6.92 17.03
N LYS A 45 19.23 6.82 15.77
CA LYS A 45 18.40 7.19 14.61
C LYS A 45 17.27 6.19 14.40
N GLY A 46 17.51 4.90 14.66
CA GLY A 46 16.47 3.86 14.63
C GLY A 46 15.42 4.08 15.72
N CYS A 47 15.83 4.37 16.96
CA CYS A 47 14.94 4.70 18.06
C CYS A 47 14.11 5.96 17.77
N ALA A 48 14.75 7.04 17.33
CA ALA A 48 14.06 8.28 16.97
C ALA A 48 13.06 8.08 15.83
N PHE A 49 13.40 7.24 14.84
CA PHE A 49 12.50 6.90 13.74
C PHE A 49 11.25 6.13 14.23
N LEU A 50 11.42 5.11 15.06
CA LEU A 50 10.30 4.36 15.65
C LEU A 50 9.43 5.25 16.55
N TYR A 51 10.05 6.13 17.33
CA TYR A 51 9.33 7.11 18.14
C TYR A 51 8.51 8.09 17.29
N THR A 52 9.06 8.52 16.15
CA THR A 52 8.35 9.38 15.19
C THR A 52 7.15 8.66 14.59
N ILE A 53 7.29 7.38 14.25
CA ILE A 53 6.18 6.53 13.76
C ILE A 53 5.11 6.38 14.84
N GLU A 54 5.51 6.12 16.09
CA GLU A 54 4.58 6.03 17.21
C GLU A 54 3.77 7.32 17.37
N ALA A 55 4.43 8.47 17.38
CA ALA A 55 3.75 9.76 17.46
C ALA A 55 2.80 9.99 16.27
N ALA A 56 3.21 9.62 15.05
CA ALA A 56 2.41 9.80 13.84
C ALA A 56 1.17 8.88 13.77
N LEU A 57 1.25 7.68 14.36
CA LEU A 57 0.17 6.68 14.34
C LEU A 57 -0.81 6.79 15.53
N GLY A 58 -0.60 7.75 16.44
CA GLY A 58 -1.51 7.99 17.57
C GLY A 58 -1.03 7.43 18.91
N GLY A 59 0.25 7.13 19.06
CA GLY A 59 0.90 6.77 20.32
C GLY A 59 1.07 5.27 20.56
N ALA A 60 1.72 4.94 21.68
CA ALA A 60 2.06 3.57 22.07
C ALA A 60 0.89 2.58 22.03
N ALA A 61 -0.33 3.01 22.39
CA ALA A 61 -1.51 2.15 22.40
C ALA A 61 -1.86 1.59 21.00
N VAL A 62 -1.54 2.33 19.93
CA VAL A 62 -1.76 1.92 18.54
C VAL A 62 -0.59 1.08 18.01
N VAL A 63 0.63 1.40 18.43
CA VAL A 63 1.86 0.75 17.90
C VAL A 63 2.23 -0.53 18.63
N GLU A 64 1.88 -0.69 19.91
CA GLU A 64 2.20 -1.89 20.68
C GLU A 64 1.59 -3.17 20.08
N PRO A 65 0.30 -3.21 19.64
CA PRO A 65 -0.26 -4.36 18.95
C PRO A 65 0.49 -4.72 17.66
N TRP A 66 0.89 -3.72 16.87
CA TRP A 66 1.71 -3.92 15.67
C TRP A 66 3.07 -4.52 16.02
N LEU A 67 3.74 -4.01 17.06
CA LEU A 67 5.05 -4.50 17.48
C LEU A 67 4.98 -5.99 17.90
N ARG A 68 3.92 -6.38 18.61
CA ARG A 68 3.66 -7.78 18.95
C ARG A 68 3.43 -8.63 17.70
N ALA A 69 2.63 -8.16 16.76
CA ALA A 69 2.37 -8.85 15.50
C ALA A 69 3.63 -8.98 14.63
N TYR A 70 4.48 -7.95 14.62
CA TYR A 70 5.77 -7.93 13.94
C TYR A 70 6.68 -9.04 14.48
N ILE A 71 6.87 -9.11 15.80
CA ILE A 71 7.68 -10.16 16.44
C ILE A 71 7.14 -11.54 16.09
N GLN A 72 5.82 -11.74 16.15
CA GLN A 72 5.24 -13.05 15.84
C GLN A 72 5.40 -13.44 14.35
N LYS A 73 5.19 -12.50 13.43
CA LYS A 73 5.30 -12.76 11.98
C LYS A 73 6.71 -13.18 11.55
N PHE A 74 7.72 -12.58 12.18
CA PHE A 74 9.13 -12.75 11.81
C PHE A 74 9.95 -13.58 12.81
N LYS A 75 9.31 -14.16 13.83
CA LYS A 75 9.98 -15.09 14.76
C LYS A 75 10.67 -16.22 13.99
N GLY A 76 11.97 -16.39 14.23
CA GLY A 76 12.80 -17.42 13.59
C GLY A 76 13.18 -17.13 12.14
N LYS A 77 13.02 -15.89 11.66
CA LYS A 77 13.39 -15.46 10.30
C LYS A 77 14.40 -14.31 10.36
N SER A 78 15.15 -14.15 9.28
CA SER A 78 15.97 -12.96 9.01
C SER A 78 15.25 -12.10 7.98
N ILE A 79 15.23 -10.78 8.18
CA ILE A 79 14.49 -9.85 7.31
C ILE A 79 15.34 -8.65 6.89
N LYS A 80 14.93 -8.04 5.78
CA LYS A 80 15.41 -6.73 5.31
C LYS A 80 14.45 -5.61 5.72
N THR A 81 14.91 -4.38 5.60
CA THR A 81 14.11 -3.17 5.89
C THR A 81 12.86 -3.08 5.02
N ASP A 82 12.91 -3.52 3.76
CA ASP A 82 11.73 -3.47 2.88
C ASP A 82 10.62 -4.42 3.35
N GLU A 83 10.96 -5.62 3.84
CA GLU A 83 9.98 -6.55 4.42
C GLU A 83 9.37 -5.99 5.72
N TRP A 84 10.17 -5.27 6.53
CA TRP A 84 9.67 -4.55 7.69
C TRP A 84 8.70 -3.42 7.29
N LYS A 85 9.04 -2.63 6.25
CA LYS A 85 8.19 -1.55 5.73
C LYS A 85 6.88 -2.10 5.19
N GLU A 86 6.94 -3.12 4.34
CA GLU A 86 5.75 -3.78 3.78
C GLU A 86 4.83 -4.25 4.89
N PHE A 87 5.38 -4.85 5.96
CA PHE A 87 4.57 -5.27 7.09
C PHE A 87 3.93 -4.09 7.83
N LEU A 88 4.69 -3.03 8.09
CA LEU A 88 4.16 -1.79 8.70
C LEU A 88 2.99 -1.23 7.89
N TYR A 89 3.16 -1.06 6.58
CA TYR A 89 2.09 -0.59 5.70
C TYR A 89 0.90 -1.53 5.67
N SER A 90 1.12 -2.85 5.60
CA SER A 90 0.02 -3.82 5.58
C SER A 90 -0.78 -3.89 6.87
N TYR A 91 -0.13 -3.64 8.02
CA TYR A 91 -0.80 -3.70 9.33
C TYR A 91 -1.63 -2.44 9.60
N PHE A 92 -1.12 -1.29 9.16
CA PHE A 92 -1.79 0.00 9.35
C PHE A 92 -2.57 0.48 8.12
N SER A 93 -2.53 -0.27 7.00
CA SER A 93 -3.50 -0.10 5.94
C SER A 93 -4.84 -0.56 6.47
N THR A 94 -5.77 0.39 6.61
CA THR A 94 -7.16 0.11 6.93
C THR A 94 -7.76 -0.76 5.81
N GLU A 95 -7.65 -2.08 5.95
CA GLU A 95 -8.52 -3.00 5.20
C GLU A 95 -9.96 -2.97 5.75
N GLU A 96 -10.15 -2.39 6.94
CA GLU A 96 -11.45 -2.03 7.51
C GLU A 96 -11.55 -0.50 7.64
N GLN A 97 -11.80 0.19 6.53
CA GLN A 97 -12.80 1.24 6.64
C GLN A 97 -14.12 0.49 6.55
N ASP A 98 -14.99 0.62 7.57
CA ASP A 98 -16.40 0.26 7.40
C ASP A 98 -16.83 0.80 6.04
N ALA A 99 -17.28 -0.09 5.17
CA ALA A 99 -17.71 0.28 3.83
C ALA A 99 -18.65 1.48 3.97
N MET A 100 -18.28 2.63 3.40
CA MET A 100 -19.11 3.83 3.50
C MET A 100 -20.53 3.47 3.06
N PRO A 101 -21.57 3.91 3.78
CA PRO A 101 -22.95 3.59 3.39
C PRO A 101 -23.19 3.93 1.93
N VAL A 102 -23.86 3.03 1.21
CA VAL A 102 -24.12 3.15 -0.24
C VAL A 102 -24.73 4.51 -0.57
N GLU A 103 -25.64 4.98 0.29
CA GLU A 103 -26.31 6.27 0.13
C GLU A 103 -25.31 7.44 0.15
N ARG A 104 -24.32 7.40 1.06
CA ARG A 104 -23.29 8.43 1.15
C ARG A 104 -22.35 8.39 -0.05
N ILE A 105 -21.96 7.19 -0.49
CA ILE A 105 -21.14 7.03 -1.70
C ILE A 105 -21.87 7.68 -2.87
N LEU A 106 -23.10 7.28 -3.15
CA LEU A 106 -23.89 7.81 -4.26
C LEU A 106 -24.08 9.33 -4.17
N GLN A 107 -24.44 9.86 -3.00
CA GLN A 107 -24.55 11.32 -2.78
C GLN A 107 -23.24 12.05 -3.09
N MET A 108 -22.10 11.48 -2.71
CA MET A 108 -20.78 12.05 -3.00
C MET A 108 -20.46 12.03 -4.50
N GLY A 109 -20.79 10.93 -5.18
CA GLY A 109 -20.63 10.79 -6.62
C GLY A 109 -21.45 11.82 -7.41
N ASP A 110 -22.70 12.04 -6.99
CA ASP A 110 -23.59 13.01 -7.61
C ASP A 110 -23.15 14.46 -7.33
N LEU A 111 -22.82 14.78 -6.07
CA LEU A 111 -22.45 16.14 -5.67
C LEU A 111 -21.16 16.63 -6.32
N TYR A 112 -20.15 15.75 -6.43
CA TYR A 112 -18.85 16.10 -6.99
C TYR A 112 -18.69 15.68 -8.45
N GLU A 113 -19.73 15.13 -9.07
CA GLU A 113 -19.76 14.66 -10.44
C GLU A 113 -18.59 13.71 -10.78
N LEU A 114 -18.16 12.88 -9.81
CA LEU A 114 -16.99 12.01 -9.94
C LEU A 114 -17.02 11.08 -11.16
N PRO A 115 -18.16 10.46 -11.54
CA PRO A 115 -18.24 9.65 -12.74
C PRO A 115 -18.00 10.42 -14.05
N LYS A 116 -18.23 11.75 -14.06
CA LYS A 116 -18.10 12.60 -15.25
C LYS A 116 -16.70 13.20 -15.40
N SER A 117 -15.79 12.93 -14.47
CA SER A 117 -14.44 13.48 -14.50
C SER A 117 -13.66 13.00 -15.73
N ASN A 118 -12.95 13.90 -16.40
CA ASN A 118 -12.04 13.55 -17.50
C ASN A 118 -10.72 12.92 -17.01
N ASN A 119 -10.52 12.82 -15.69
CA ASN A 119 -9.32 12.25 -15.10
C ASN A 119 -9.55 10.78 -14.73
N ALA A 120 -8.97 9.87 -15.50
CA ALA A 120 -9.07 8.42 -15.27
C ALA A 120 -8.55 7.96 -13.89
N GLU A 121 -7.63 8.70 -13.26
CA GLU A 121 -7.20 8.42 -11.88
C GLU A 121 -8.32 8.70 -10.89
N ILE A 122 -9.08 9.78 -11.08
CA ILE A 122 -10.22 10.11 -10.22
C ILE A 122 -11.35 9.10 -10.44
N VAL A 123 -11.70 8.83 -11.70
CA VAL A 123 -12.78 7.91 -12.07
C VAL A 123 -12.49 6.50 -11.57
N SER A 124 -11.26 6.00 -11.75
CA SER A 124 -10.88 4.68 -11.24
C SER A 124 -10.99 4.60 -9.72
N ARG A 125 -10.48 5.58 -8.97
CA ARG A 125 -10.60 5.61 -7.50
C ARG A 125 -12.04 5.68 -7.03
N TRP A 126 -12.89 6.41 -7.76
CA TRP A 126 -14.31 6.45 -7.52
C TRP A 126 -14.97 5.07 -7.70
N TYR A 127 -14.70 4.36 -8.79
CA TYR A 127 -15.26 3.01 -8.99
C TYR A 127 -14.75 1.99 -7.97
N GLN A 128 -13.47 2.04 -7.59
CA GLN A 128 -12.95 1.19 -6.50
C GLN A 128 -13.72 1.43 -5.19
N LEU A 129 -14.00 2.69 -4.86
CA LEU A 129 -14.79 3.03 -3.69
C LEU A 129 -16.21 2.46 -3.78
N CYS A 130 -16.88 2.58 -4.94
CA CYS A 130 -18.22 2.03 -5.15
C CYS A 130 -18.27 0.51 -5.00
N LEU A 131 -17.31 -0.21 -5.58
CA LEU A 131 -17.24 -1.68 -5.51
C LEU A 131 -17.01 -2.17 -4.08
N ARG A 132 -16.10 -1.52 -3.35
CA ARG A 132 -15.83 -1.82 -1.93
C ARG A 132 -17.02 -1.45 -1.04
N GLY A 133 -17.74 -0.39 -1.41
CA GLY A 133 -19.03 0.00 -0.85
C GLY A 133 -20.22 -0.86 -1.27
N ARG A 134 -20.01 -1.94 -2.04
CA ARG A 134 -21.07 -2.85 -2.53
C ARG A 134 -22.19 -2.14 -3.32
N THR A 135 -21.82 -1.09 -4.06
CA THR A 135 -22.74 -0.23 -4.80
C THR A 135 -23.04 -0.83 -6.19
N ARG A 136 -24.02 -1.75 -6.28
CA ARG A 136 -24.28 -2.55 -7.48
C ARG A 136 -24.65 -1.75 -8.74
N ASN A 137 -25.33 -0.62 -8.61
CA ASN A 137 -25.70 0.24 -9.74
C ASN A 137 -24.49 0.90 -10.43
N GLN A 138 -23.30 0.83 -9.84
CA GLN A 138 -22.05 1.31 -10.45
C GLN A 138 -21.27 0.20 -11.17
N LEU A 139 -21.80 -1.03 -11.24
CA LEU A 139 -21.16 -2.15 -11.94
C LEU A 139 -21.03 -1.90 -13.45
N ASP A 140 -22.14 -1.61 -14.14
CA ASP A 140 -22.12 -1.44 -15.59
C ASP A 140 -21.22 -0.27 -16.05
N PRO A 141 -21.24 0.91 -15.40
CA PRO A 141 -20.28 1.97 -15.68
C PRO A 141 -18.81 1.54 -15.45
N THR A 142 -18.56 0.71 -14.43
CA THR A 142 -17.23 0.18 -14.15
C THR A 142 -16.77 -0.79 -15.25
N LEU A 143 -17.65 -1.70 -15.70
CA LEU A 143 -17.37 -2.64 -16.79
C LEU A 143 -17.09 -1.91 -18.11
N GLN A 144 -17.85 -0.85 -18.40
CA GLN A 144 -17.60 0.00 -19.55
C GLN A 144 -16.22 0.66 -19.44
N PHE A 145 -15.89 1.25 -18.28
CA PHE A 145 -14.60 1.92 -18.06
C PHE A 145 -13.40 0.99 -18.24
N VAL A 146 -13.44 -0.25 -17.73
CA VAL A 146 -12.34 -1.22 -17.91
C VAL A 146 -12.26 -1.78 -19.33
N THR A 147 -13.31 -1.62 -20.13
CA THR A 147 -13.32 -1.97 -21.56
C THR A 147 -12.73 -0.82 -22.40
N ASP A 148 -13.05 0.42 -22.05
CA ASP A 148 -12.53 1.61 -22.75
C ASP A 148 -11.06 1.89 -22.43
N VAL A 149 -10.61 1.53 -21.23
CA VAL A 149 -9.26 1.83 -20.74
C VAL A 149 -8.44 0.54 -20.58
N GLY A 150 -7.42 0.34 -21.41
CA GLY A 150 -6.56 -0.86 -21.36
C GLY A 150 -5.40 -0.83 -20.35
N ARG A 151 -5.24 0.24 -19.56
CA ARG A 151 -4.06 0.43 -18.68
C ARG A 151 -4.18 -0.40 -17.41
N MET A 152 -3.25 -1.34 -17.20
CA MET A 152 -3.26 -2.30 -16.08
C MET A 152 -3.43 -1.67 -14.69
N LYS A 153 -2.89 -0.46 -14.47
CA LYS A 153 -3.04 0.30 -13.21
C LYS A 153 -4.51 0.51 -12.81
N PHE A 154 -5.42 0.56 -13.77
CA PHE A 154 -6.85 0.74 -13.55
C PHE A 154 -7.61 -0.57 -13.69
N VAL A 155 -7.31 -1.33 -14.74
CA VAL A 155 -8.03 -2.57 -15.09
C VAL A 155 -7.91 -3.62 -13.99
N ARG A 156 -6.69 -3.92 -13.53
CA ARG A 156 -6.47 -5.02 -12.57
C ARG A 156 -7.14 -4.77 -11.23
N PRO A 157 -6.96 -3.59 -10.56
CA PRO A 157 -7.60 -3.36 -9.28
C PRO A 157 -9.14 -3.37 -9.37
N LEU A 158 -9.72 -2.89 -10.46
CA LEU A 158 -11.18 -2.90 -10.65
C LEU A 158 -11.72 -4.32 -10.83
N TYR A 159 -11.06 -5.18 -11.62
CA TYR A 159 -11.44 -6.59 -11.72
C TYR A 159 -11.29 -7.34 -10.39
N GLN A 160 -10.24 -7.06 -9.63
CA GLN A 160 -10.06 -7.60 -8.28
C GLN A 160 -11.19 -7.15 -7.32
N ASP A 161 -11.51 -5.85 -7.30
CA ASP A 161 -12.58 -5.29 -6.46
C ASP A 161 -13.96 -5.87 -6.89
N MET A 162 -14.22 -6.07 -8.19
CA MET A 162 -15.43 -6.73 -8.71
C MET A 162 -15.49 -8.21 -8.31
N TYR A 163 -14.38 -8.94 -8.38
CA TYR A 163 -14.32 -10.35 -7.98
C TYR A 163 -14.55 -10.53 -6.47
N ALA A 164 -14.01 -9.60 -5.66
CA ALA A 164 -14.23 -9.55 -4.22
C ALA A 164 -15.67 -9.18 -3.84
N PHE A 165 -16.49 -8.71 -4.78
CA PHE A 165 -17.92 -8.44 -4.59
C PHE A 165 -18.76 -9.64 -5.05
N GLU A 166 -19.10 -10.49 -4.07
CA GLU A 166 -19.78 -11.78 -4.28
C GLU A 166 -20.99 -11.68 -5.21
N ASP A 167 -21.86 -10.68 -5.02
CA ASP A 167 -23.07 -10.50 -5.83
C ASP A 167 -22.83 -10.26 -7.32
N VAL A 168 -21.66 -9.71 -7.69
CA VAL A 168 -21.32 -9.33 -9.08
C VAL A 168 -20.18 -10.17 -9.66
N ARG A 169 -19.54 -11.02 -8.85
CA ARG A 169 -18.36 -11.80 -9.24
C ARG A 169 -18.54 -12.52 -10.57
N GLN A 170 -19.61 -13.28 -10.72
CA GLN A 170 -19.86 -14.05 -11.94
C GLN A 170 -20.06 -13.13 -13.15
N ILE A 171 -20.76 -12.00 -12.97
CA ILE A 171 -20.99 -11.01 -14.03
C ILE A 171 -19.66 -10.42 -14.51
N ALA A 172 -18.74 -10.14 -13.59
CA ALA A 172 -17.42 -9.64 -13.93
C ALA A 172 -16.57 -10.68 -14.67
N ILE A 173 -16.66 -11.96 -14.30
CA ILE A 173 -16.00 -13.07 -15.01
C ILE A 173 -16.57 -13.20 -16.44
N ASP A 174 -17.89 -13.21 -16.59
CA ASP A 174 -18.55 -13.36 -17.88
C ASP A 174 -18.23 -12.18 -18.82
N ALA A 175 -18.23 -10.96 -18.27
CA ALA A 175 -17.84 -9.75 -19.00
C ALA A 175 -16.35 -9.77 -19.39
N PHE A 176 -15.48 -10.23 -18.49
CA PHE A 176 -14.06 -10.41 -18.79
C PHE A 176 -13.86 -11.39 -19.94
N GLU A 177 -14.41 -12.59 -19.87
CA GLU A 177 -14.26 -13.61 -20.93
C GLU A 177 -14.81 -13.12 -22.27
N THR A 178 -15.92 -12.39 -22.26
CA THR A 178 -16.48 -11.77 -23.47
C THR A 178 -15.53 -10.73 -24.09
N ASN A 179 -14.90 -9.89 -23.27
CA ASN A 179 -14.00 -8.84 -23.75
C ASN A 179 -12.54 -9.30 -23.91
N ARG A 180 -12.17 -10.46 -23.36
CA ARG A 180 -10.81 -11.01 -23.32
C ARG A 180 -10.10 -11.01 -24.69
N PRO A 181 -10.77 -11.34 -25.83
CA PRO A 181 -10.13 -11.30 -27.14
C PRO A 181 -9.71 -9.89 -27.61
N ASN A 182 -10.35 -8.85 -27.09
CA ASN A 182 -10.09 -7.46 -27.45
C ASN A 182 -9.04 -6.79 -26.56
N MET A 183 -8.61 -7.46 -25.48
CA MET A 183 -7.62 -6.95 -24.54
C MET A 183 -6.20 -7.21 -25.02
N HIS A 184 -5.25 -6.35 -24.63
CA HIS A 184 -3.83 -6.63 -24.84
C HIS A 184 -3.45 -7.96 -24.16
N PRO A 185 -2.69 -8.87 -24.80
CA PRO A 185 -2.46 -10.23 -24.30
C PRO A 185 -1.91 -10.29 -22.86
N GLN A 186 -1.01 -9.37 -22.51
CA GLN A 186 -0.47 -9.30 -21.15
C GLN A 186 -1.53 -8.86 -20.13
N THR A 187 -2.41 -7.93 -20.49
CA THR A 187 -3.49 -7.48 -19.59
C THR A 187 -4.48 -8.62 -19.37
N ALA A 188 -4.87 -9.32 -20.45
CA ALA A 188 -5.74 -10.49 -20.36
C ALA A 188 -5.16 -11.58 -19.45
N ALA A 189 -3.89 -11.93 -19.64
CA ALA A 189 -3.23 -12.95 -18.80
C ALA A 189 -3.17 -12.56 -17.32
N MET A 190 -2.85 -11.30 -17.02
CA MET A 190 -2.79 -10.84 -15.62
C MET A 190 -4.17 -10.78 -14.97
N VAL A 191 -5.21 -10.34 -15.69
CA VAL A 191 -6.58 -10.32 -15.18
C VAL A 191 -7.11 -11.74 -15.00
N ALA A 192 -6.85 -12.67 -15.93
CA ALA A 192 -7.25 -14.08 -15.77
C ALA A 192 -6.68 -14.69 -14.48
N LYS A 193 -5.41 -14.41 -14.18
CA LYS A 193 -4.77 -14.81 -12.94
C LYS A 193 -5.41 -14.15 -11.71
N ASP A 194 -5.72 -12.86 -11.78
CA ASP A 194 -6.39 -12.13 -10.68
C ASP A 194 -7.81 -12.65 -10.43
N LEU A 195 -8.49 -13.19 -11.44
CA LEU A 195 -9.83 -13.78 -11.37
C LEU A 195 -9.82 -15.30 -11.10
N HIS A 196 -8.64 -15.90 -10.88
CA HIS A 196 -8.46 -17.33 -10.62
C HIS A 196 -8.99 -18.25 -11.73
N LEU A 197 -8.82 -17.83 -12.99
CA LEU A 197 -9.21 -18.61 -14.17
C LEU A 197 -8.04 -19.45 -14.73
N GLU A 198 -6.79 -19.14 -14.32
CA GLU A 198 -5.53 -19.78 -14.73
C GLU A 198 -4.51 -19.85 -13.58
#